data_AF-J5HWZ1-F1
#
_entry.id   AF-J5HWZ1-F1
#
_cell.length_a   1.000
_cell.length_b   1.000
_cell.length_c   1.000
_cell.angle_alpha   90.00
_cell.angle_beta   90.00
_cell.angle_gamma   90.00
#
_symmetry.space_group_name_H-M   'P 1'
#
loop_
_entity.id
_entity.type
_entity.pdbx_description
1 polymer ?
#
loop_
_entity_poly.entity_id
_entity_poly.type
_entity_poly.pdbx_seq_one_letter_code
_entity_poly.pdbx_strand_id
1 'polypeptide(L)'
;MEEIESIFAHRIPTFQYPRTPRMLPSCPTDGQAEILIKDSIPRSFIVGIAVGNEKIAERIYAILVMYHIQHISIFIAPDVITTQWSSMIKDGHMPDEIAYGWPE
;
A
#
# COMPACT_ATOMS: atom_id res chain seq x y z
N MET A 1 -8.11 23.78 -1.71
CA MET A 1 -7.68 22.46 -1.22
C MET A 1 -8.94 21.60 -0.96
N GLU A 2 -9.87 21.58 -1.92
CA GLU A 2 -11.19 20.90 -1.78
C GLU A 2 -11.29 19.65 -2.68
N GLU A 3 -10.34 19.41 -3.58
CA GLU A 3 -10.45 18.33 -4.58
C GLU A 3 -10.14 16.94 -4.03
N ILE A 4 -9.21 16.81 -3.08
CA ILE A 4 -8.82 15.49 -2.55
C ILE A 4 -9.92 14.90 -1.67
N GLU A 5 -10.60 15.68 -0.84
CA GLU A 5 -11.65 15.13 0.05
C GLU A 5 -12.83 14.56 -0.73
N SER A 6 -13.05 15.05 -1.95
CA SER A 6 -14.12 14.58 -2.84
C SER A 6 -13.96 13.09 -3.21
N ILE A 7 -12.74 12.55 -3.20
CA ILE A 7 -12.48 11.13 -3.50
C ILE A 7 -12.96 10.19 -2.39
N PHE A 8 -13.35 10.72 -1.22
CA PHE A 8 -13.90 9.95 -0.11
C PHE A 8 -15.43 10.06 0.00
N ALA A 9 -16.07 10.81 -0.93
CA ALA A 9 -17.52 10.95 -0.95
C ALA A 9 -18.22 9.59 -1.11
N HIS A 10 -19.48 9.49 -0.66
CA HIS A 10 -20.25 8.25 -0.77
C HIS A 10 -20.36 7.74 -2.22
N ARG A 11 -20.37 8.65 -3.20
CA ARG A 11 -20.37 8.36 -4.63
C ARG A 11 -19.49 9.35 -5.37
N ILE A 12 -18.83 8.87 -6.42
CA ILE A 12 -18.00 9.68 -7.33
C ILE A 12 -18.50 9.45 -8.76
N PRO A 13 -18.66 10.49 -9.60
CA PRO A 13 -19.22 10.34 -10.95
C PRO A 13 -18.45 9.39 -11.86
N THR A 14 -17.13 9.27 -11.65
CA THR A 14 -16.22 8.46 -12.48
C THR A 14 -16.14 7.00 -12.04
N PHE A 15 -16.81 6.61 -10.95
CA PHE A 15 -16.74 5.26 -10.41
C PHE A 15 -18.12 4.69 -10.11
N GLN A 16 -18.38 3.49 -10.63
CA GLN A 16 -19.71 2.88 -10.59
C GLN A 16 -20.14 2.46 -9.17
N TYR A 17 -19.18 2.09 -8.32
CA TYR A 17 -19.48 1.48 -7.03
C TYR A 17 -19.49 2.53 -5.92
N PRO A 18 -20.61 2.69 -5.19
CA PRO A 18 -20.64 3.58 -4.04
C PRO A 18 -19.78 3.00 -2.90
N ARG A 19 -19.35 3.89 -2.01
CA ARG A 19 -18.66 3.54 -0.77
C ARG A 19 -19.56 2.69 0.12
N THR A 20 -19.03 1.59 0.66
CA THR A 20 -19.74 0.76 1.65
C THR A 20 -19.57 1.36 3.06
N PRO A 21 -20.52 1.14 4.00
CA PRO A 21 -20.36 1.56 5.38
C PRO A 21 -19.18 0.89 6.12
N ARG A 22 -18.67 -0.23 5.59
CA ARG A 22 -17.55 -0.98 6.19
C ARG A 22 -16.19 -0.49 5.71
N MET A 23 -16.13 0.15 4.54
CA MET A 23 -14.87 0.60 3.94
C MET A 23 -14.13 1.57 4.86
N LEU A 24 -12.80 1.38 4.98
CA LEU A 24 -11.96 2.19 5.87
C LEU A 24 -11.94 3.66 5.47
N PRO A 25 -12.00 4.63 6.41
CA PRO A 25 -12.02 6.06 6.10
C PRO A 25 -10.86 6.54 5.21
N SER A 26 -9.72 5.87 5.30
CA SER A 26 -8.51 6.15 4.51
C SER A 26 -8.57 5.65 3.06
N CYS A 27 -9.55 4.84 2.68
CA CYS A 27 -9.64 4.28 1.34
C CYS A 27 -10.55 5.14 0.45
N PRO A 28 -10.08 5.59 -0.72
CA PRO A 28 -10.87 6.40 -1.63
C PRO A 28 -11.99 5.58 -2.28
N THR A 29 -13.12 6.22 -2.57
CA THR A 29 -14.30 5.58 -3.14
C THR A 29 -14.09 5.19 -4.60
N ASP A 30 -13.24 5.90 -5.35
CA ASP A 30 -13.01 5.67 -6.78
C ASP A 30 -12.19 4.41 -7.10
N GLY A 31 -11.76 3.68 -6.07
CA GLY A 31 -10.96 2.47 -6.22
C GLY A 31 -9.58 2.72 -6.82
N GLN A 32 -9.12 3.97 -6.90
CA GLN A 32 -7.77 4.28 -7.32
C GLN A 32 -6.78 3.81 -6.25
N ALA A 33 -5.83 2.99 -6.66
CA ALA A 33 -4.73 2.50 -5.82
C ALA A 33 -3.41 3.23 -6.08
N GLU A 34 -3.33 4.04 -7.14
CA GLU A 34 -2.10 4.64 -7.63
C GLU A 34 -2.20 6.17 -7.60
N ILE A 35 -1.13 6.81 -7.11
CA ILE A 35 -0.97 8.26 -7.15
C ILE A 35 0.25 8.57 -7.99
N LEU A 36 0.07 9.38 -9.05
CA LEU A 36 1.18 9.82 -9.88
C LEU A 36 1.95 10.93 -9.18
N ILE A 37 3.22 10.69 -8.92
CA ILE A 37 4.15 11.67 -8.35
C ILE A 37 5.03 12.17 -9.48
N LYS A 38 5.08 13.50 -9.65
CA LYS A 38 5.77 14.15 -10.78
C LYS A 38 7.25 13.78 -10.86
N ASP A 39 7.91 13.77 -9.71
CA ASP A 39 9.35 13.50 -9.56
C ASP A 39 9.54 12.22 -8.72
N SER A 40 10.69 12.08 -8.07
CA SER A 40 10.96 10.95 -7.17
C SER A 40 10.46 11.21 -5.75
N ILE A 41 10.05 10.15 -5.05
CA ILE A 41 9.83 10.20 -3.60
C ILE A 41 11.20 10.19 -2.89
N PRO A 42 11.53 11.21 -2.07
CA PRO A 42 12.70 11.15 -1.20
C PRO A 42 12.68 9.89 -0.33
N ARG A 43 13.81 9.19 -0.25
CA ARG A 43 13.91 7.93 0.52
C ARG A 43 13.50 8.09 1.98
N SER A 44 13.71 9.26 2.57
CA SER A 44 13.30 9.60 3.94
C SER A 44 11.79 9.56 4.18
N PHE A 45 10.97 9.56 3.12
CA PHE A 45 9.52 9.39 3.22
C PHE A 45 9.07 7.93 3.02
N ILE A 46 10.00 7.01 2.71
CA ILE A 46 9.69 5.59 2.58
C ILE A 46 9.89 4.94 3.94
N VAL A 47 8.78 4.58 4.60
CA VAL A 47 8.79 3.94 5.93
C VAL A 47 8.92 2.42 5.85
N GLY A 48 8.60 1.82 4.70
CA GLY A 48 8.70 0.39 4.49
C GLY A 48 8.42 -0.06 3.07
N ILE A 49 8.71 -1.33 2.79
CA ILE A 49 8.46 -2.02 1.52
C ILE A 49 7.66 -3.29 1.82
N ALA A 50 6.44 -3.38 1.30
CA ALA A 50 5.64 -4.59 1.34
C ALA A 50 5.96 -5.51 0.14
N VAL A 51 6.13 -6.80 0.38
CA VAL A 51 6.41 -7.83 -0.62
C VAL A 51 5.50 -9.04 -0.45
N GLY A 52 5.31 -9.82 -1.51
CA GLY A 52 4.36 -10.94 -1.46
C GLY A 52 4.85 -12.22 -0.78
N ASN A 53 6.16 -12.38 -0.58
CA ASN A 53 6.74 -13.58 0.04
C ASN A 53 8.19 -13.34 0.48
N GLU A 54 8.69 -14.29 1.28
CA GLU A 54 10.03 -14.29 1.87
C GLU A 54 11.16 -14.24 0.83
N LYS A 55 11.05 -14.99 -0.28
CA LYS A 55 12.06 -14.98 -1.35
C LYS A 55 12.24 -13.60 -1.98
N ILE A 56 11.17 -12.81 -2.09
CA ILE A 56 11.27 -11.43 -2.55
C ILE A 56 11.82 -10.53 -1.44
N ALA A 57 11.45 -10.76 -0.18
CA ALA A 57 11.99 -10.03 0.97
C ALA A 57 13.52 -10.13 1.04
N GLU A 58 14.07 -11.34 0.90
CA GLU A 58 15.52 -11.59 0.86
C GLU A 58 16.23 -10.81 -0.25
N ARG A 59 15.64 -10.76 -1.44
CA ARG A 59 16.20 -10.03 -2.58
C ARG A 59 16.18 -8.53 -2.36
N ILE A 60 15.09 -8.00 -1.82
CA ILE A 60 14.99 -6.58 -1.47
C ILE A 60 16.00 -6.26 -0.36
N TYR A 61 16.15 -7.12 0.64
CA TYR A 61 17.14 -6.95 1.69
C TYR A 61 18.56 -6.86 1.11
N ALA A 62 18.95 -7.81 0.26
CA ALA A 62 20.27 -7.80 -0.39
C ALA A 62 20.51 -6.50 -1.18
N ILE A 63 19.48 -5.96 -1.84
CA ILE A 63 19.54 -4.66 -2.54
C ILE A 63 19.78 -3.53 -1.53
N LEU A 64 19.01 -3.47 -0.45
CA LEU A 64 19.16 -2.42 0.57
C LEU A 64 20.56 -2.45 1.20
N VAL A 65 21.09 -3.63 1.51
CA VAL A 65 22.45 -3.82 2.03
C VAL A 65 23.50 -3.35 1.02
N MET A 66 23.40 -3.77 -0.24
CA MET A 66 24.33 -3.39 -1.31
C MET A 66 24.40 -1.87 -1.48
N TYR A 67 23.29 -1.15 -1.31
CA TYR A 67 23.22 0.30 -1.42
C TYR A 67 23.40 1.05 -0.09
N HIS A 68 23.76 0.35 0.99
CA HIS A 68 23.94 0.92 2.33
C HIS A 68 22.70 1.66 2.86
N ILE A 69 21.51 1.09 2.64
CA ILE A 69 20.22 1.63 3.11
C ILE A 69 19.78 0.86 4.35
N GLN A 70 19.69 1.53 5.51
CA GLN A 70 19.47 0.88 6.82
C GLN A 70 18.12 1.17 7.47
N HIS A 71 17.26 2.01 6.87
CA HIS A 71 16.06 2.55 7.54
C HIS A 71 14.72 2.16 6.91
N ILE A 72 14.72 1.28 5.92
CA ILE A 72 13.49 0.85 5.25
C ILE A 72 13.15 -0.55 5.73
N SER A 73 12.06 -0.67 6.51
CA SER A 73 11.53 -1.96 6.95
C SER A 73 10.96 -2.75 5.77
N ILE A 74 11.07 -4.08 5.82
CA ILE A 74 10.45 -4.97 4.82
C ILE A 74 9.29 -5.72 5.50
N PHE A 75 8.15 -5.78 4.84
CA PHE A 75 6.95 -6.47 5.30
C PHE A 75 6.53 -7.53 4.29
N ILE A 76 6.15 -8.71 4.76
CA ILE A 76 5.51 -9.73 3.94
C ILE A 76 4.00 -9.49 4.05
N ALA A 77 3.38 -9.11 2.94
CA ALA A 77 1.96 -8.82 2.80
C ALA A 77 1.45 -9.43 1.47
N PRO A 78 1.12 -10.73 1.44
CA PRO A 78 0.74 -11.43 0.21
C PRO A 78 -0.50 -10.84 -0.45
N ASP A 79 -1.48 -10.39 0.33
CA ASP A 79 -2.74 -9.91 -0.21
C ASP A 79 -2.58 -8.67 -1.08
N VAL A 80 -1.63 -7.78 -0.74
CA VAL A 80 -1.33 -6.52 -1.45
C VAL A 80 -0.93 -6.77 -2.91
N ILE A 81 -0.33 -7.93 -3.23
CA ILE A 81 0.09 -8.27 -4.58
C ILE A 81 -0.94 -9.09 -5.37
N THR A 82 -2.15 -9.26 -4.83
CA THR A 82 -3.23 -10.00 -5.48
C THR A 82 -4.49 -9.14 -5.64
N THR A 83 -5.44 -9.62 -6.44
CA THR A 83 -6.74 -8.97 -6.59
C THR A 83 -7.62 -9.06 -5.34
N GLN A 84 -7.26 -9.89 -4.35
CA GLN A 84 -8.02 -10.03 -3.10
C GLN A 84 -8.04 -8.74 -2.29
N TRP A 85 -6.96 -7.95 -2.36
CA TRP A 85 -6.84 -6.70 -1.63
C TRP A 85 -8.01 -5.74 -1.87
N SER A 86 -8.50 -5.66 -3.11
CA SER A 86 -9.64 -4.80 -3.45
C SER A 86 -10.90 -5.22 -2.70
N SER A 87 -11.15 -6.53 -2.57
CA SER A 87 -12.30 -7.05 -1.83
C SER A 87 -12.14 -6.78 -0.33
N MET A 88 -10.96 -7.04 0.22
CA MET A 88 -10.65 -6.83 1.64
C MET A 88 -10.92 -5.38 2.05
N ILE A 89 -10.39 -4.41 1.30
CA ILE A 89 -10.58 -2.98 1.57
C ILE A 89 -12.07 -2.60 1.53
N LYS A 90 -12.80 -3.06 0.51
CA LYS A 90 -14.25 -2.77 0.35
C LYS A 90 -15.08 -3.32 1.50
N ASP A 91 -14.61 -4.38 2.14
CA ASP A 91 -15.21 -4.98 3.33
C ASP A 91 -14.66 -4.42 4.65
N GLY A 92 -13.74 -3.46 4.62
CA GLY A 92 -13.20 -2.80 5.80
C GLY A 92 -12.00 -3.49 6.44
N HIS A 93 -11.37 -4.43 5.74
CA HIS A 93 -10.22 -5.19 6.24
C HIS A 93 -8.91 -4.64 5.65
N MET A 94 -7.87 -4.64 6.46
CA MET A 94 -6.49 -4.35 6.04
C MET A 94 -5.76 -5.67 5.77
N PRO A 95 -4.83 -5.71 4.81
CA PRO A 95 -3.88 -6.81 4.68
C PRO A 95 -3.06 -6.99 5.96
N ASP A 96 -2.72 -8.24 6.26
CA ASP A 96 -1.73 -8.52 7.29
C ASP A 96 -0.33 -8.16 6.77
N GLU A 97 0.40 -7.42 7.61
CA GLU A 97 1.79 -7.01 7.34
C GLU A 97 2.70 -7.66 8.37
N ILE A 98 3.48 -8.66 7.95
CA ILE A 98 4.40 -9.38 8.83
C ILE A 98 5.80 -8.81 8.61
N ALA A 99 6.39 -8.21 9.65
CA ALA A 99 7.76 -7.71 9.56
C ALA A 99 8.74 -8.84 9.22
N TYR A 100 9.55 -8.64 8.17
CA TYR A 100 10.62 -9.55 7.83
C TYR A 100 11.79 -9.33 8.79
N GLY A 101 12.07 -10.35 9.61
CA GLY A 101 13.21 -10.35 10.52
C GLY A 101 14.52 -10.47 9.75
N TRP A 102 15.53 -9.72 10.17
CA TRP A 102 16.85 -9.79 9.56
C TRP A 102 17.50 -11.13 9.90
N PRO A 103 17.92 -11.94 8.92
CA PRO A 103 18.89 -12.99 9.20
C PRO A 103 20.22 -12.30 9.55
N GLU A 104 20.61 -12.37 10.82
CA GLU A 104 21.95 -11.98 11.30
C GLU A 104 23.05 -12.82 10.65
#